data_AF-A0A3D4B4T7-F1
#
_entry.id   AF-A0A3D4B4T7-F1
#
_cell.length_a   1.000
_cell.length_b   1.000
_cell.length_c   1.000
_cell.angle_alpha   90.00
_cell.angle_beta   90.00
_cell.angle_gamma   90.00
#
_symmetry.space_group_name_H-M   'P 1'
#
loop_
_entity.id
_entity.type
_entity.pdbx_description
1 polymer ?
#
loop_
_entity_poly.entity_id
_entity_poly.type
_entity_poly.pdbx_seq_one_letter_code
_entity_poly.pdbx_strand_id
1 'polypeptide(L)'
;MTGIPDEQLTFFEEQGYLLAKGLLDPVQDLDPVMREYEGVLDYLAIELYQQRVIASTYDDLPFGERVTKIYGESGRVHAQYFDFSLPQGSVKKDTPFWAGPAVFYMLTSPRLLDAVETFIGPEIYSNPVQHVRI
;
A
#
# COMPACT_ATOMS: atom_id res chain seq x y z
N MET A 1 -2.23 -24.94 6.61
CA MET A 1 -2.47 -24.00 7.71
C MET A 1 -1.14 -23.65 8.35
N THR A 2 -0.55 -22.52 7.96
CA THR A 2 0.47 -21.83 8.76
C THR A 2 -0.27 -21.05 9.84
N GLY A 3 -0.67 -21.74 10.90
CA GLY A 3 -1.40 -21.13 12.01
C GLY A 3 -0.50 -20.22 12.85
N ILE A 4 -1.09 -19.20 13.45
CA ILE A 4 -0.41 -18.39 14.48
C ILE A 4 -0.15 -19.30 15.70
N PRO A 5 1.10 -19.41 16.19
CA PRO A 5 1.41 -20.24 17.36
C PRO A 5 0.71 -19.76 18.63
N ASP A 6 0.38 -20.68 19.53
CA ASP A 6 -0.32 -20.35 20.79
C ASP A 6 0.40 -19.26 21.62
N GLU A 7 1.73 -19.28 21.67
CA GLU A 7 2.52 -18.24 22.36
C GLU A 7 2.29 -16.84 21.76
N GLN A 8 2.11 -16.76 20.44
CA GLN A 8 1.80 -15.51 19.75
C GLN A 8 0.35 -15.06 20.00
N LEU A 9 -0.57 -16.00 20.22
CA LEU A 9 -1.94 -15.69 20.62
C LEU A 9 -2.00 -15.14 22.04
N THR A 10 -1.32 -15.78 23.00
CA THR A 10 -1.21 -15.27 24.37
C THR A 10 -0.58 -13.88 24.39
N PHE A 11 0.50 -13.66 23.63
CA PHE A 11 1.10 -12.34 23.49
C PHE A 11 0.11 -11.30 22.93
N PHE A 12 -0.68 -11.66 21.92
CA PHE A 12 -1.69 -10.79 21.36
C PHE A 12 -2.77 -10.43 22.39
N GLU A 13 -3.25 -11.39 23.18
CA GLU A 13 -4.24 -11.15 24.23
C GLU A 13 -3.71 -10.20 25.33
N GLU A 14 -2.43 -10.32 25.68
CA GLU A 14 -1.81 -9.48 26.72
C GLU A 14 -1.42 -8.09 26.22
N GLN A 15 -0.95 -7.98 24.97
CA GLN A 15 -0.31 -6.76 24.44
C GLN A 15 -1.19 -6.00 23.43
N GLY A 16 -2.23 -6.63 22.90
CA GLY A 16 -3.12 -6.06 21.89
C GLY A 16 -2.52 -5.95 20.49
N TYR A 17 -1.36 -6.56 20.23
CA TYR A 17 -0.74 -6.61 18.90
C TYR A 17 0.09 -7.88 18.70
N LEU A 18 0.39 -8.19 17.44
CA LEU A 18 1.25 -9.31 17.06
C LEU A 18 2.18 -8.92 15.91
N LEU A 19 3.41 -9.44 15.92
CA LEU A 19 4.32 -9.41 14.77
C LEU A 19 4.41 -10.78 14.09
N ALA A 20 3.69 -10.94 12.98
CA ALA A 20 3.71 -12.16 12.16
C ALA A 20 4.81 -12.06 11.07
N LYS A 21 6.03 -12.50 11.39
CA LYS A 21 7.14 -12.47 10.43
C LYS A 21 6.95 -13.54 9.35
N GLY A 22 7.14 -13.15 8.09
CA GLY A 22 7.06 -14.07 6.94
C GLY A 22 5.65 -14.57 6.62
N LEU A 23 4.61 -13.88 7.09
CA LEU A 23 3.22 -14.23 6.80
C LEU A 23 2.90 -14.11 5.31
N LEU A 24 3.31 -12.99 4.71
CA LEU A 24 3.16 -12.72 3.29
C LEU A 24 4.40 -13.19 2.53
N ASP A 25 4.17 -13.79 1.38
CA ASP A 25 5.22 -14.17 0.45
C ASP A 25 5.72 -12.93 -0.29
N PRO A 26 7.03 -12.61 -0.24
CA PRO A 26 7.54 -11.43 -0.93
C PRO A 26 7.24 -11.41 -2.42
N VAL A 27 7.30 -12.55 -3.11
CA VAL A 27 7.15 -12.62 -4.57
C VAL A 27 5.69 -12.69 -4.99
N GLN A 28 4.87 -13.45 -4.27
CA GLN A 28 3.47 -13.68 -4.64
C GLN A 28 2.53 -12.60 -4.10
N ASP A 29 2.79 -12.08 -2.89
CA ASP A 29 1.88 -11.14 -2.23
C ASP A 29 2.39 -9.68 -2.29
N LEU A 30 3.71 -9.44 -2.23
CA LEU A 30 4.26 -8.08 -2.10
C LEU A 30 4.77 -7.48 -3.42
N ASP A 31 5.55 -8.22 -4.20
CA ASP A 31 6.12 -7.76 -5.48
C ASP A 31 5.05 -7.28 -6.49
N PRO A 32 3.84 -7.88 -6.58
CA PRO A 32 2.79 -7.33 -7.43
C PRO A 32 2.34 -5.94 -7.00
N VAL A 33 2.24 -5.68 -5.70
CA VAL A 33 1.87 -4.35 -5.15
C VAL A 33 2.95 -3.33 -5.48
N MET A 34 4.22 -3.71 -5.29
CA MET A 34 5.34 -2.83 -5.61
C MET A 34 5.40 -2.46 -7.09
N ARG A 35 5.27 -3.45 -7.99
CA ARG A 35 5.22 -3.19 -9.45
C ARG A 35 4.04 -2.33 -9.85
N GLU A 36 2.90 -2.50 -9.20
CA GLU A 36 1.72 -1.65 -9.45
C GLU A 36 2.00 -0.20 -9.03
N TYR A 37 2.59 0.02 -7.84
CA TYR A 37 2.97 1.35 -7.38
C TYR A 37 4.11 1.98 -8.17
N GLU A 38 5.03 1.21 -8.73
CA GLU A 38 6.00 1.73 -9.71
C GLU A 38 5.28 2.36 -10.91
N GLY A 39 4.23 1.72 -11.43
CA GLY A 39 3.39 2.28 -12.48
C GLY A 39 2.62 3.55 -12.05
N VAL A 40 2.16 3.61 -10.81
CA VAL A 40 1.55 4.83 -10.24
C VAL A 40 2.56 5.97 -10.17
N LEU A 41 3.78 5.66 -9.74
CA LEU A 41 4.87 6.62 -9.66
C LEU A 41 5.28 7.11 -11.05
N ASP A 42 5.28 6.24 -12.06
CA ASP A 42 5.50 6.63 -13.46
C ASP A 42 4.46 7.64 -13.93
N TYR A 43 3.17 7.38 -13.67
CA TYR A 43 2.11 8.30 -14.03
C TYR A 43 2.29 9.67 -13.36
N LEU A 44 2.53 9.69 -12.04
CA LEU A 44 2.80 10.90 -11.27
C LEU A 44 4.01 11.68 -11.83
N ALA A 45 5.12 10.99 -12.08
CA ALA A 45 6.34 11.61 -12.57
C ALA A 45 6.15 12.24 -13.96
N ILE A 46 5.47 11.54 -14.87
CA ILE A 46 5.16 12.04 -16.22
C ILE A 46 4.27 13.28 -16.12
N GLU A 47 3.22 13.24 -15.29
CA GLU A 47 2.31 14.37 -15.12
C GLU A 47 3.06 15.62 -14.61
N LEU A 48 3.85 15.47 -13.55
CA LEU A 48 4.63 16.58 -12.98
C LEU A 48 5.69 17.12 -13.94
N TYR A 49 6.33 16.24 -14.71
CA TYR A 49 7.32 16.63 -15.71
C TYR A 49 6.68 17.42 -16.85
N GLN A 50 5.54 16.99 -17.37
CA GLN A 50 4.79 17.72 -18.40
C GLN A 50 4.34 19.10 -17.92
N GLN A 51 4.02 19.22 -16.64
CA GLN A 51 3.69 20.50 -15.98
C GLN A 51 4.94 21.35 -15.65
N ARG A 52 6.15 20.84 -15.90
CA ARG A 52 7.44 21.46 -15.56
C ARG A 52 7.62 21.73 -14.06
N VAL A 53 6.96 20.93 -13.23
CA VAL A 53 7.09 20.98 -11.76
C VAL A 53 8.37 20.29 -11.31
N ILE A 54 8.81 19.26 -12.03
CA ILE A 54 10.08 18.55 -11.83
C ILE A 54 10.91 18.58 -13.11
N ALA A 55 12.23 18.50 -12.99
CA ALA A 55 13.15 18.62 -14.12
C ALA A 55 13.31 17.34 -14.94
N SER A 56 12.97 16.18 -14.38
CA SER A 56 13.02 14.86 -15.03
C SER A 56 12.05 13.89 -14.36
N THR A 57 11.77 12.77 -15.02
CA THR A 57 10.96 11.67 -14.47
C THR A 57 11.69 10.78 -13.48
N TYR A 58 13.03 10.87 -13.42
CA TYR A 58 13.90 10.12 -12.51
C TYR A 58 13.67 8.59 -12.54
N ASP A 59 13.42 8.07 -13.73
CA ASP A 59 13.15 6.65 -14.02
C ASP A 59 14.37 5.74 -13.77
N ASP A 60 15.56 6.32 -13.61
CA ASP A 60 16.79 5.64 -13.23
C ASP A 60 16.92 5.38 -11.72
N LEU A 61 16.09 6.01 -10.89
CA LEU A 61 16.16 5.89 -9.43
C LEU A 61 15.30 4.74 -8.88
N PRO A 62 15.76 4.04 -7.82
CA PRO A 62 14.93 3.10 -7.08
C PRO A 62 13.67 3.78 -6.51
N PHE A 63 12.58 3.03 -6.38
CA PHE A 63 11.25 3.54 -5.99
C PHE A 63 11.27 4.57 -4.84
N GLY A 64 11.86 4.22 -3.69
CA GLY A 64 11.87 5.10 -2.52
C GLY A 64 12.70 6.37 -2.71
N GLU A 65 13.84 6.27 -3.41
CA GLU A 65 14.68 7.42 -3.76
C GLU A 65 13.97 8.33 -4.76
N ARG A 66 13.28 7.74 -5.73
CA ARG A 66 12.49 8.45 -6.75
C ARG A 66 11.33 9.22 -6.14
N VAL A 67 10.56 8.59 -5.24
CA VAL A 67 9.50 9.29 -4.47
C VAL A 67 10.09 10.46 -3.70
N THR A 68 11.17 10.23 -2.96
CA THR A 68 11.84 11.28 -2.16
C THR A 68 12.30 12.44 -3.04
N LYS A 69 12.90 12.14 -4.20
CA LYS A 69 13.38 13.13 -5.17
C LYS A 69 12.23 13.97 -5.74
N ILE A 70 11.16 13.31 -6.19
CA ILE A 70 9.97 13.97 -6.76
C ILE A 70 9.28 14.86 -5.71
N TYR A 71 9.14 14.38 -4.46
CA TYR A 71 8.52 15.18 -3.40
C TYR A 71 9.39 16.39 -3.03
N GLY A 72 10.70 16.18 -2.95
CA GLY A 72 11.66 17.25 -2.67
C GLY A 72 11.65 18.35 -3.73
N GLU A 73 11.60 18.00 -5.00
CA GLU A 73 11.62 18.99 -6.09
C GLU A 73 10.26 19.65 -6.32
N SER A 74 9.17 18.87 -6.31
CA SER A 74 7.82 19.42 -6.46
C SER A 74 7.35 20.24 -5.24
N GLY A 75 8.04 20.09 -4.10
CA GLY A 75 7.71 20.76 -2.84
C GLY A 75 6.40 20.31 -2.21
N ARG A 76 5.88 19.14 -2.59
CA ARG A 76 4.59 18.60 -2.14
C ARG A 76 4.64 17.10 -1.90
N VAL A 77 3.80 16.63 -0.99
CA VAL A 77 3.52 15.21 -0.79
C VAL A 77 2.37 14.81 -1.73
N HIS A 78 2.60 13.79 -2.55
CA HIS A 78 1.61 13.29 -3.53
C HIS A 78 1.05 11.91 -3.13
N ALA A 79 0.94 11.62 -1.82
CA ALA A 79 0.50 10.33 -1.30
C ALA A 79 -0.89 9.91 -1.82
N GLN A 80 -1.75 10.88 -2.15
CA GLN A 80 -3.09 10.66 -2.70
C GLN A 80 -3.09 9.91 -4.05
N TYR A 81 -1.98 9.92 -4.80
CA TYR A 81 -1.85 9.11 -6.02
C TYR A 81 -1.79 7.61 -5.73
N PHE A 82 -1.30 7.23 -4.55
CA PHE A 82 -1.13 5.84 -4.14
C PHE A 82 -2.28 5.35 -3.26
N ASP A 83 -3.02 6.27 -2.66
CA ASP A 83 -4.13 5.93 -1.78
C ASP A 83 -5.30 5.37 -2.59
N PHE A 84 -5.85 4.24 -2.17
CA PHE A 84 -7.04 3.63 -2.79
C PHE A 84 -8.36 4.24 -2.26
N SER A 85 -8.28 5.25 -1.40
CA SER A 85 -9.41 6.04 -0.93
C SER A 85 -9.35 7.48 -1.45
N LEU A 86 -10.53 8.08 -1.65
CA LEU A 86 -10.64 9.52 -1.92
C LEU A 86 -10.44 10.32 -0.63
N PRO A 87 -9.94 11.56 -0.71
CA PRO A 87 -9.83 12.43 0.45
C PRO A 87 -11.23 12.77 0.99
N GLN A 88 -11.32 13.07 2.29
CA GLN A 88 -12.58 13.36 2.97
C GLN A 88 -13.35 14.57 2.41
N GLY A 89 -12.68 15.46 1.67
CA GLY A 89 -13.29 16.66 1.10
C GLY A 89 -12.54 17.18 -0.11
N SER A 90 -13.13 18.17 -0.78
CA SER A 90 -12.58 18.79 -2.00
C SER A 90 -12.33 17.80 -3.14
N VAL A 91 -13.10 16.70 -3.20
CA VAL A 91 -13.07 15.75 -4.30
C VAL A 91 -13.52 16.44 -5.58
N LYS A 92 -12.68 16.33 -6.61
CA LYS A 92 -12.90 16.81 -7.97
C LYS A 92 -12.92 15.62 -8.91
N LYS A 93 -13.32 15.86 -10.16
CA LYS A 93 -13.35 14.84 -11.22
C LYS A 93 -11.98 14.18 -11.46
N ASP A 94 -10.91 14.93 -11.24
CA ASP A 94 -9.52 14.58 -11.46
C ASP A 94 -8.77 14.33 -10.14
N THR A 95 -9.47 14.18 -9.01
CA THR A 95 -8.81 13.82 -7.75
C THR A 95 -8.15 12.46 -7.90
N PRO A 96 -6.82 12.37 -7.69
CA PRO A 96 -6.13 11.11 -7.84
C PRO A 96 -6.55 10.15 -6.72
N PHE A 97 -6.63 8.88 -7.07
CA PHE A 97 -6.73 7.74 -6.16
C PHE A 97 -6.38 6.50 -6.97
N TRP A 98 -5.99 5.42 -6.30
CA TRP A 98 -5.53 4.22 -6.96
C TRP A 98 -6.27 2.98 -6.51
N ALA A 99 -7.25 2.54 -7.30
CA ALA A 99 -7.99 1.30 -7.07
C ALA A 99 -7.45 0.14 -7.92
N GLY A 100 -6.13 -0.07 -7.89
CA GLY A 100 -5.49 -1.17 -8.61
C GLY A 100 -5.77 -2.55 -7.96
N PRO A 101 -5.77 -3.63 -8.77
CA PRO A 101 -6.09 -4.97 -8.27
C PRO A 101 -5.02 -5.57 -7.35
N ALA A 102 -3.75 -5.15 -7.43
CA ALA A 102 -2.68 -5.81 -6.67
C ALA A 102 -2.88 -5.66 -5.15
N VAL A 103 -3.26 -4.47 -4.69
CA VAL A 103 -3.58 -4.23 -3.27
C VAL A 103 -4.74 -5.12 -2.82
N PHE A 104 -5.79 -5.23 -3.64
CA PHE A 104 -6.94 -6.09 -3.34
C PHE A 104 -6.55 -7.57 -3.25
N TYR A 105 -5.70 -8.06 -4.14
CA TYR A 105 -5.22 -9.45 -4.11
C TYR A 105 -4.36 -9.73 -2.89
N MET A 106 -3.52 -8.79 -2.47
CA MET A 106 -2.73 -8.93 -1.24
C MET A 106 -3.63 -8.91 0.01
N LEU A 107 -4.64 -8.04 0.06
CA LEU A 107 -5.64 -8.01 1.14
C LEU A 107 -6.52 -9.27 1.18
N THR A 108 -6.71 -9.94 0.05
CA THR A 108 -7.47 -11.20 -0.06
C THR A 108 -6.59 -12.43 -0.16
N SER A 109 -5.28 -12.30 0.13
CA SER A 109 -4.34 -13.43 0.15
C SER A 109 -4.82 -14.48 1.15
N PRO A 110 -4.93 -15.77 0.76
CA PRO A 110 -5.33 -16.84 1.69
C PRO A 110 -4.43 -16.91 2.93
N ARG A 111 -3.13 -16.58 2.80
CA ARG A 111 -2.21 -16.57 3.95
C ARG A 111 -2.62 -15.53 4.99
N LEU A 112 -3.00 -14.34 4.52
CA LEU A 112 -3.45 -13.26 5.38
C LEU A 112 -4.81 -13.60 6.00
N LEU A 113 -5.76 -14.07 5.19
CA LEU A 113 -7.11 -14.38 5.65
C LEU A 113 -7.10 -15.55 6.65
N ASP A 114 -6.35 -16.63 6.40
CA ASP A 114 -6.19 -17.76 7.33
C ASP A 114 -5.65 -17.29 8.70
N ALA A 115 -4.69 -16.35 8.70
CA ALA A 115 -4.14 -15.79 9.92
C ALA A 115 -5.14 -14.88 10.65
N VAL A 116 -5.83 -14.00 9.92
CA VAL A 116 -6.83 -13.08 10.49
C VAL A 116 -8.03 -13.84 11.06
N GLU A 117 -8.47 -14.91 10.40
CA GLU A 117 -9.56 -15.79 10.85
C GLU A 117 -9.32 -16.32 12.27
N THR A 118 -8.06 -16.56 12.65
CA THR A 118 -7.70 -17.03 14.00
C THR A 118 -8.11 -16.03 15.10
N PHE A 119 -8.20 -14.74 14.79
CA PHE A 119 -8.49 -13.69 15.76
C PHE A 119 -9.96 -13.25 15.76
N ILE A 120 -10.59 -13.19 14.58
CA ILE A 120 -11.92 -12.58 14.43
C ILE A 120 -12.99 -13.55 13.93
N GLY A 121 -12.61 -14.80 13.65
CA GLY A 121 -13.48 -15.79 13.05
C GLY A 121 -13.56 -15.69 11.52
N PRO A 122 -14.36 -16.57 10.88
CA PRO A 122 -14.35 -16.77 9.44
C PRO A 122 -15.03 -15.66 8.63
N GLU A 123 -15.85 -14.83 9.27
CA GLU A 123 -16.53 -13.72 8.62
C GLU A 123 -15.66 -12.46 8.63
N ILE A 124 -14.78 -12.34 7.64
CA ILE A 124 -13.82 -11.23 7.52
C ILE A 124 -14.37 -10.13 6.61
N TYR A 125 -14.42 -8.90 7.11
CA TYR A 125 -14.74 -7.71 6.32
C TYR A 125 -13.60 -6.69 6.35
N SER A 126 -13.29 -6.13 5.18
CA SER A 126 -12.32 -5.03 5.03
C SER A 126 -13.06 -3.72 4.83
N ASN A 127 -13.03 -2.84 5.84
CA ASN A 127 -13.66 -1.53 5.77
C ASN A 127 -12.80 -0.55 4.94
N PRO A 128 -13.35 0.20 3.97
CA PRO A 128 -12.60 1.12 3.10
C PRO A 128 -12.06 2.40 3.78
N VAL A 129 -11.74 2.36 5.08
CA VAL A 129 -11.06 3.47 5.81
C VAL A 129 -9.54 3.22 5.88
N GLN A 130 -9.04 2.34 5.02
CA GLN A 130 -7.63 2.00 4.97
C GLN A 130 -6.88 3.07 4.16
N HIS A 131 -5.60 3.28 4.48
CA HIS A 131 -4.75 4.26 3.81
C HIS A 131 -3.40 3.62 3.49
N VAL A 132 -2.84 3.99 2.34
CA VAL A 132 -1.46 3.65 1.98
C VAL A 132 -0.52 4.68 2.58
N ARG A 133 0.61 4.21 3.13
CA ARG A 133 1.70 5.08 3.59
C ARG A 133 2.95 4.77 2.78
N ILE A 134 3.44 5.77 2.06
CA ILE A 134 4.66 5.73 1.24
C ILE A 134 5.56 6.88 1.67
#